data_AF-A0A314YSG0-F1
#
_entry.id   AF-A0A314YSG0-F1
#
_cell.length_a   1.000
_cell.length_b   1.000
_cell.length_c   1.000
_cell.angle_alpha   90.00
_cell.angle_beta   90.00
_cell.angle_gamma   90.00
#
_symmetry.space_group_name_H-M   'P 1'
#
loop_
_entity.id
_entity.type
_entity.pdbx_description
1 polymer ?
#
loop_
_entity_poly.entity_id
_entity_poly.type
_entity_poly.pdbx_seq_one_letter_code
_entity_poly.pdbx_strand_id
1 'polypeptide(L)'
;MKRDQCQPSTDTYTTLINLYGKERKSYMALKLFHEMRSQKCKPNICTYTALVNAFAREGLCEKAEEIFEQMQEAGHEPDVYAYNALMEAYSRAGFPYGAAEIFSLMQHMGCEPDRASYNIMVDAYGRAGLHEDAEVAFEEMKRLGITPTVKSHMLLLSAYSKAGNVAKCEDIVNQMQKSGLELDTFVINSMLNLYGRLGQLEKMEEVLTAMEKGPYAADISTYNILINIYGRAGFFEKMEELFQSLPTKNLKPDVVTWTSRLGAYSKKKLYKRCLEIFEEMIDAGCYPDGGTAKVLLGACSSEDQTEQVAVGFKGCFLPQNPSDPRGFASVVKDLKYADSHEWVKVDGNSATVGITDHAQDHLGDVVYVELPEVGAAVKQGEGFGAVESVKATSDIYSPVSGKVIEVNEELGNSPGLVNSSPYEDGWIIKVEISDSSEVKKLMDSEKYTKFCEEEDAH
;
A
#
# COMPACT_ATOMS: atom_id res chain seq x y z
N MET A 1 1.37 -25.18 17.12
CA MET A 1 2.24 -24.64 18.20
C MET A 1 1.53 -24.60 19.56
N LYS A 2 0.44 -23.83 19.77
CA LYS A 2 -0.31 -23.88 21.05
C LYS A 2 -0.93 -25.25 21.39
N ARG A 3 -1.12 -26.12 20.39
CA ARG A 3 -1.69 -27.47 20.54
C ARG A 3 -0.68 -28.54 21.00
N ASP A 4 0.64 -28.29 20.89
CA ASP A 4 1.68 -29.32 21.03
C ASP A 4 2.73 -29.05 22.14
N GLN A 5 2.53 -28.04 23.00
CA GLN A 5 3.46 -27.66 24.08
C GLN A 5 4.92 -27.37 23.67
N CYS A 6 5.20 -27.12 22.38
CA CYS A 6 6.54 -26.68 21.94
C CYS A 6 6.77 -25.22 22.34
N GLN A 7 7.79 -24.96 23.16
CA GLN A 7 8.28 -23.62 23.51
C GLN A 7 8.91 -22.99 22.25
N PRO A 8 8.43 -21.83 21.77
CA PRO A 8 9.03 -21.17 20.62
C PRO A 8 10.49 -20.80 20.89
N SER A 9 11.37 -21.04 19.92
CA SER A 9 12.77 -20.61 20.00
C SER A 9 12.95 -19.18 19.52
N THR A 10 14.11 -18.58 19.80
CA THR A 10 14.51 -17.29 19.19
C THR A 10 14.38 -17.33 17.67
N ASP A 11 14.87 -18.38 17.01
CA ASP A 11 14.78 -18.51 15.55
C ASP A 11 13.33 -18.58 15.04
N THR A 12 12.43 -19.17 15.83
CA THR A 12 11.00 -19.23 15.50
C THR A 12 10.41 -17.82 15.49
N TYR A 13 10.67 -17.03 16.54
CA TYR A 13 10.23 -15.64 16.61
C TYR A 13 10.85 -14.79 15.50
N THR A 14 12.17 -14.87 15.28
CA THR A 14 12.85 -14.14 14.20
C THR A 14 12.25 -14.45 12.83
N THR A 15 11.93 -15.72 12.58
CA THR A 15 11.30 -16.15 11.32
C THR A 15 9.91 -15.56 11.15
N LEU A 16 9.08 -15.58 12.20
CA LEU A 16 7.73 -15.00 12.16
C LEU A 16 7.79 -13.48 11.99
N ILE A 17 8.67 -12.79 12.70
CA ILE A 17 8.89 -11.34 12.57
C ILE A 17 9.26 -11.00 11.13
N ASN A 18 10.20 -11.74 10.52
CA ASN A 18 10.57 -11.53 9.12
C ASN A 18 9.42 -11.82 8.15
N LEU A 19 8.59 -12.84 8.43
CA LEU A 19 7.41 -13.16 7.64
C LEU A 19 6.38 -12.02 7.68
N TYR A 20 5.98 -11.56 8.87
CA TYR A 20 5.07 -10.41 9.01
C TYR A 20 5.65 -9.14 8.38
N GLY A 21 6.97 -8.92 8.49
CA GLY A 21 7.64 -7.84 7.78
C GLY A 21 7.60 -7.98 6.24
N LYS A 22 7.53 -9.20 5.67
CA LYS A 22 7.36 -9.41 4.22
C LYS A 22 5.95 -9.09 3.76
N GLU A 23 4.98 -9.37 4.62
CA GLU A 23 3.56 -9.09 4.39
C GLU A 23 3.16 -7.63 4.71
N ARG A 24 4.12 -6.74 4.99
CA ARG A 24 3.88 -5.33 5.37
C ARG A 24 2.93 -5.19 6.58
N LYS A 25 3.22 -5.99 7.61
CA LYS A 25 2.53 -5.97 8.91
C LYS A 25 3.55 -5.68 10.02
N SER A 26 4.23 -4.54 9.94
CA SER A 26 5.31 -4.12 10.85
C SER A 26 4.89 -4.14 12.33
N TYR A 27 3.70 -3.65 12.67
CA TYR A 27 3.18 -3.66 14.04
C TYR A 27 2.87 -5.06 14.58
N MET A 28 2.45 -5.99 13.72
CA MET A 28 2.32 -7.41 14.12
C MET A 28 3.69 -8.03 14.39
N ALA A 29 4.70 -7.68 13.60
CA ALA A 29 6.08 -8.07 13.86
C ALA A 29 6.59 -7.49 15.19
N LEU A 30 6.26 -6.24 15.51
CA LEU A 30 6.57 -5.60 16.79
C LEU A 30 5.86 -6.29 17.98
N LYS A 31 4.59 -6.65 17.83
CA LYS A 31 3.84 -7.42 18.84
C LYS A 31 4.52 -8.76 19.16
N LEU A 32 4.96 -9.49 18.14
CA LEU A 32 5.73 -10.73 18.32
C LEU A 32 7.08 -10.51 19.00
N PHE A 33 7.75 -9.39 18.71
CA PHE A 33 8.98 -9.01 19.39
C PHE A 33 8.77 -8.76 20.89
N HIS A 34 7.69 -8.07 21.27
CA HIS A 34 7.33 -7.90 22.68
C HIS A 34 6.93 -9.22 23.35
N GLU A 35 6.18 -10.08 22.65
CA GLU A 35 5.84 -11.42 23.12
C GLU A 35 7.09 -12.25 23.39
N MET A 36 8.04 -12.26 22.46
CA MET A 36 9.34 -12.94 22.59
C MET A 36 10.08 -12.51 23.86
N ARG A 37 10.13 -11.20 24.15
CA ARG A 37 10.74 -10.67 25.38
C ARG A 37 9.98 -11.12 26.64
N SER A 38 8.64 -11.13 26.60
CA SER A 38 7.80 -11.58 27.73
C SER A 38 8.00 -13.06 28.06
N GLN A 39 8.27 -13.89 27.05
CA GLN A 39 8.60 -15.31 27.20
C GLN A 39 10.07 -15.56 27.58
N LYS A 40 10.84 -14.50 27.86
CA LYS A 40 12.27 -14.54 28.20
C LYS A 40 13.15 -15.13 27.09
N CYS A 41 12.66 -15.18 25.85
CA CYS A 41 13.47 -15.45 24.67
C CYS A 41 14.26 -14.18 24.34
N LYS A 42 15.59 -14.27 24.31
CA LYS A 42 16.46 -13.09 24.10
C LYS A 42 16.53 -12.74 22.62
N PRO A 43 16.16 -11.50 22.21
CA PRO A 43 16.41 -11.03 20.86
C PRO A 43 17.90 -10.99 20.54
N ASN A 44 18.24 -11.36 19.32
CA ASN A 44 19.58 -11.23 18.74
C ASN A 44 19.58 -10.16 17.64
N ILE A 45 20.77 -9.85 17.10
CA ILE A 45 20.93 -8.88 16.00
C ILE A 45 19.98 -9.17 14.82
N CYS A 46 19.85 -10.43 14.41
CA CYS A 46 18.95 -10.82 13.32
C CYS A 46 17.48 -10.47 13.59
N THR A 47 17.05 -10.57 14.85
CA THR A 47 15.68 -10.23 15.27
C THR A 47 15.43 -8.73 15.13
N TYR A 48 16.35 -7.90 15.64
CA TYR A 48 16.27 -6.45 15.50
C TYR A 48 16.36 -6.04 14.03
N THR A 49 17.31 -6.57 13.26
CA THR A 49 17.44 -6.27 11.82
C THR A 49 16.18 -6.67 11.03
N ALA A 50 15.52 -7.78 11.38
CA ALA A 50 14.25 -8.17 10.78
C ALA A 50 13.13 -7.17 11.10
N LEU A 51 13.11 -6.64 12.32
CA LEU A 51 12.12 -5.65 12.75
C LEU A 51 12.37 -4.28 12.10
N VAL A 52 13.62 -3.81 12.03
CA VAL A 52 14.01 -2.60 11.27
C VAL A 52 13.58 -2.75 9.80
N ASN A 53 13.84 -3.90 9.17
CA ASN A 53 13.40 -4.17 7.79
C ASN A 53 11.87 -4.17 7.62
N ALA A 54 11.11 -4.59 8.64
CA ALA A 54 9.65 -4.58 8.61
C ALA A 54 9.13 -3.13 8.51
N PHE A 55 9.60 -2.24 9.38
CA PHE A 55 9.27 -0.81 9.34
C PHE A 55 9.83 -0.12 8.10
N ALA A 56 11.05 -0.47 7.67
CA ALA A 56 11.66 0.07 6.47
C ALA A 56 10.78 -0.15 5.23
N ARG A 57 10.20 -1.35 5.07
CA ARG A 57 9.35 -1.68 3.92
C ARG A 57 8.10 -0.82 3.80
N GLU A 58 7.61 -0.31 4.91
CA GLU A 58 6.46 0.58 5.02
C GLU A 58 6.87 2.07 4.98
N GLY A 59 8.18 2.37 4.97
CA GLY A 59 8.69 3.75 4.95
C GLY A 59 8.59 4.45 6.31
N LEU A 60 8.39 3.71 7.40
CA LEU A 60 8.30 4.25 8.76
C LEU A 60 9.70 4.42 9.37
N CYS A 61 10.44 5.42 8.90
CA CYS A 61 11.86 5.60 9.25
C CYS A 61 12.08 5.92 10.74
N GLU A 62 11.22 6.71 11.37
CA GLU A 62 11.33 7.05 12.81
C GLU A 62 11.22 5.79 13.68
N LYS A 63 10.29 4.89 13.36
CA LYS A 63 10.16 3.61 14.06
C LYS A 63 11.33 2.67 13.77
N ALA A 64 11.83 2.66 12.53
CA ALA A 64 13.02 1.89 12.19
C ALA A 64 14.26 2.37 12.99
N GLU A 65 14.40 3.68 13.17
CA GLU A 65 15.45 4.32 13.97
C GLU A 65 15.32 3.95 15.46
N GLU A 66 14.11 4.05 16.05
CA GLU A 66 13.84 3.65 17.44
C GLU A 66 14.27 2.20 17.71
N ILE A 67 13.96 1.28 16.78
CA ILE A 67 14.35 -0.14 16.91
C ILE A 67 15.86 -0.33 16.73
N PHE A 68 16.50 0.48 15.89
CA PHE A 68 17.95 0.45 15.70
C PHE A 68 18.69 0.96 16.95
N GLU A 69 18.20 2.01 17.61
CA GLU A 69 18.72 2.48 18.89
C GLU A 69 18.55 1.41 19.98
N GLN A 70 17.36 0.78 20.07
CA GLN A 70 17.12 -0.33 20.99
C GLN A 70 18.06 -1.53 20.76
N MET A 71 18.49 -1.78 19.51
CA MET A 71 19.49 -2.80 19.20
C MET A 71 20.84 -2.47 19.86
N GLN A 72 21.27 -1.20 19.76
CA GLN A 72 22.52 -0.71 20.34
C GLN A 72 22.46 -0.68 21.87
N GLU A 73 21.36 -0.21 22.45
CA GLU A 73 21.13 -0.22 23.91
C GLU A 73 21.13 -1.63 24.49
N ALA A 74 20.65 -2.61 23.73
CA ALA A 74 20.72 -4.03 24.09
C ALA A 74 22.15 -4.62 23.98
N GLY A 75 23.14 -3.82 23.59
CA GLY A 75 24.54 -4.19 23.50
C GLY A 75 24.92 -4.93 22.22
N HIS A 76 24.07 -4.90 21.19
CA HIS A 76 24.41 -5.46 19.87
C HIS A 76 25.08 -4.38 19.01
N GLU A 77 26.24 -4.72 18.46
CA GLU A 77 26.94 -3.87 17.50
C GLU A 77 26.26 -4.01 16.12
N PRO A 78 25.73 -2.93 15.52
CA PRO A 78 25.07 -3.01 14.23
C PRO A 78 26.02 -3.46 13.11
N ASP A 79 25.58 -4.43 12.32
CA ASP A 79 26.30 -4.90 11.14
C ASP A 79 25.82 -4.19 9.87
N VAL A 80 26.44 -4.52 8.73
CA VAL A 80 26.07 -3.96 7.42
C VAL A 80 24.59 -4.18 7.09
N TYR A 81 23.97 -5.27 7.56
CA TYR A 81 22.56 -5.54 7.29
C TYR A 81 21.65 -4.63 8.11
N ALA A 82 22.00 -4.37 9.37
CA ALA A 82 21.28 -3.41 10.21
C ALA A 82 21.34 -2.00 9.64
N TYR A 83 22.53 -1.52 9.26
CA TYR A 83 22.70 -0.21 8.63
C TYR A 83 21.94 -0.11 7.31
N ASN A 84 22.06 -1.12 6.44
CA ASN A 84 21.33 -1.16 5.17
C ASN A 84 19.80 -1.14 5.38
N ALA A 85 19.29 -1.81 6.41
CA ALA A 85 17.86 -1.79 6.73
C ALA A 85 17.38 -0.39 7.16
N LEU A 86 18.16 0.31 7.98
CA LEU A 86 17.84 1.68 8.40
C LEU A 86 17.95 2.66 7.22
N MET A 87 18.98 2.55 6.39
CA MET A 87 19.11 3.36 5.16
C MET A 87 17.92 3.15 4.20
N GLU A 88 17.47 1.91 4.02
CA GLU A 88 16.30 1.60 3.18
C GLU A 88 15.03 2.24 3.75
N ALA A 89 14.90 2.35 5.08
CA ALA A 89 13.77 3.01 5.73
C ALA A 89 13.70 4.49 5.35
N TYR A 90 14.81 5.24 5.46
CA TYR A 90 14.89 6.64 5.04
C TYR A 90 14.70 6.80 3.52
N SER A 91 15.29 5.91 2.72
CA SER A 91 15.11 5.89 1.26
C SER A 91 13.63 5.79 0.87
N ARG A 92 12.88 4.88 1.50
CA ARG A 92 11.45 4.69 1.25
C ARG A 92 10.57 5.79 1.82
N ALA A 93 10.97 6.40 2.92
CA ALA A 93 10.33 7.58 3.49
C ALA A 93 10.54 8.85 2.63
N GLY A 94 11.43 8.81 1.63
CA GLY A 94 11.72 9.95 0.77
C GLY A 94 12.74 10.93 1.35
N PHE A 95 13.57 10.48 2.29
CA PHE A 95 14.62 11.28 2.94
C PHE A 95 16.02 10.82 2.48
N PRO A 96 16.47 11.21 1.27
CA PRO A 96 17.74 10.74 0.71
C PRO A 96 18.96 11.19 1.54
N TYR A 97 18.90 12.38 2.13
CA TYR A 97 19.99 12.89 2.97
C TYR A 97 20.07 12.17 4.32
N GLY A 98 18.92 11.77 4.90
CA GLY A 98 18.91 10.90 6.07
C GLY A 98 19.57 9.54 5.77
N ALA A 99 19.27 8.94 4.62
CA ALA A 99 19.97 7.73 4.18
C ALA A 99 21.49 7.95 4.02
N ALA A 100 21.91 9.13 3.53
CA ALA A 100 23.32 9.50 3.42
C ALA A 100 24.02 9.72 4.77
N GLU A 101 23.31 10.24 5.77
CA GLU A 101 23.80 10.38 7.14
C GLU A 101 24.03 9.00 7.77
N ILE A 102 23.10 8.07 7.61
CA ILE A 102 23.26 6.69 8.08
C ILE A 102 24.41 5.98 7.34
N PHE A 103 24.57 6.19 6.03
CA PHE A 103 25.70 5.68 5.27
C PHE A 103 27.05 6.22 5.80
N SER A 104 27.12 7.51 6.09
CA SER A 104 28.34 8.14 6.66
C SER A 104 28.61 7.64 8.08
N LEU A 105 27.57 7.45 8.88
CA LEU A 105 27.66 6.88 10.23
C LEU A 105 28.22 5.45 10.18
N MET A 106 27.71 4.61 9.27
CA MET A 106 28.20 3.25 9.04
C MET A 106 29.72 3.25 8.79
N GLN A 107 30.22 4.13 7.92
CA GLN A 107 31.64 4.29 7.65
C GLN A 107 32.43 4.78 8.87
N HIS A 108 31.89 5.76 9.61
CA HIS A 108 32.54 6.32 10.80
C HIS A 108 32.69 5.30 11.93
N MET A 109 31.72 4.38 12.05
CA MET A 109 31.75 3.27 12.99
C MET A 109 32.65 2.11 12.53
N GLY A 110 33.31 2.23 11.38
CA GLY A 110 34.22 1.22 10.84
C GLY A 110 33.50 0.05 10.15
N CYS A 111 32.20 0.16 9.90
CA CYS A 111 31.46 -0.82 9.12
C CYS A 111 31.60 -0.47 7.63
N GLU A 112 32.22 -1.35 6.83
CA GLU A 112 32.48 -1.07 5.42
C GLU A 112 31.20 -1.22 4.57
N PRO A 113 30.78 -0.17 3.82
CA PRO A 113 29.65 -0.25 2.92
C PRO A 113 29.85 -1.31 1.83
N ASP A 114 28.79 -2.07 1.58
CA ASP A 114 28.79 -3.08 0.52
C ASP A 114 28.00 -2.61 -0.72
N ARG A 115 27.92 -3.48 -1.72
CA ARG A 115 27.13 -3.22 -2.93
C ARG A 115 25.66 -2.91 -2.61
N ALA A 116 25.08 -3.50 -1.57
CA ALA A 116 23.70 -3.22 -1.20
C ALA A 116 23.58 -1.81 -0.61
N SER A 117 24.52 -1.37 0.22
CA SER A 117 24.60 0.00 0.76
C SER A 117 24.61 1.04 -0.38
N TYR A 118 25.49 0.85 -1.38
CA TYR A 118 25.53 1.75 -2.54
C TYR A 118 24.25 1.72 -3.39
N ASN A 119 23.67 0.54 -3.61
CA ASN A 119 22.40 0.44 -4.32
C ASN A 119 21.28 1.18 -3.59
N ILE A 120 21.23 1.14 -2.25
CA ILE A 120 20.24 1.89 -1.47
C ILE A 120 20.44 3.40 -1.66
N MET A 121 21.69 3.88 -1.67
CA MET A 121 21.99 5.30 -1.96
C MET A 121 21.53 5.72 -3.35
N VAL A 122 21.83 4.92 -4.39
CA VAL A 122 21.38 5.18 -5.77
C VAL A 122 19.85 5.21 -5.85
N ASP A 123 19.15 4.28 -5.19
CA ASP A 123 17.68 4.26 -5.16
C ASP A 123 17.11 5.47 -4.40
N ALA A 124 17.68 5.83 -3.24
CA ALA A 124 17.25 6.96 -2.42
C ALA A 124 17.32 8.27 -3.20
N TYR A 125 18.47 8.57 -3.79
CA TYR A 125 18.66 9.75 -4.63
C TYR A 125 17.78 9.70 -5.89
N GLY A 126 17.69 8.54 -6.54
CA GLY A 126 16.88 8.33 -7.73
C GLY A 126 15.37 8.54 -7.50
N ARG A 127 14.84 8.15 -6.33
CA ARG A 127 13.45 8.41 -5.91
C ARG A 127 13.20 9.90 -5.66
N ALA A 128 14.17 10.59 -5.08
CA ALA A 128 14.11 12.03 -4.83
C ALA A 128 14.37 12.89 -6.08
N GLY A 129 14.71 12.29 -7.22
CA GLY A 129 15.02 13.01 -8.46
C GLY A 129 16.44 13.59 -8.53
N LEU A 130 17.27 13.31 -7.52
CA LEU A 130 18.67 13.72 -7.40
C LEU A 130 19.59 12.81 -8.22
N HIS A 131 19.40 12.80 -9.54
CA HIS A 131 20.04 11.86 -10.46
C HIS A 131 21.56 12.04 -10.56
N GLU A 132 22.08 13.25 -10.35
CA GLU A 132 23.52 13.51 -10.30
C GLU A 132 24.16 12.86 -9.05
N ASP A 133 23.54 12.99 -7.88
CA ASP A 133 24.01 12.34 -6.65
C ASP A 133 23.92 10.80 -6.74
N ALA A 134 22.87 10.29 -7.40
CA ALA A 134 22.75 8.87 -7.71
C ALA A 134 23.90 8.37 -8.60
N GLU A 135 24.31 9.14 -9.61
CA GLU A 135 25.46 8.83 -10.47
C GLU A 135 26.78 8.89 -9.68
N VAL A 136 26.96 9.89 -8.80
CA VAL A 136 28.14 9.98 -7.93
C VAL A 136 28.27 8.74 -7.04
N ALA A 137 27.18 8.30 -6.40
CA ALA A 137 27.20 7.08 -5.57
C ALA A 137 27.52 5.82 -6.39
N PHE A 138 26.99 5.72 -7.62
CA PHE A 138 27.24 4.60 -8.52
C PHE A 138 28.69 4.53 -9.01
N GLU A 139 29.27 5.67 -9.38
CA GLU A 139 30.67 5.74 -9.82
C GLU A 139 31.66 5.56 -8.65
N GLU A 140 31.30 6.01 -7.44
CA GLU A 140 32.08 5.73 -6.24
C GLU A 140 32.18 4.23 -5.96
N MET A 141 31.06 3.51 -6.05
CA MET A 141 31.03 2.05 -5.94
C MET A 141 32.02 1.39 -6.91
N LYS A 142 32.08 1.84 -8.16
CA LYS A 142 33.05 1.33 -9.16
C LYS A 142 34.49 1.70 -8.81
N ARG A 143 34.74 2.92 -8.33
CA ARG A 143 36.07 3.40 -7.94
C ARG A 143 36.68 2.57 -6.82
N LEU A 144 35.85 2.09 -5.90
CA LEU A 144 36.24 1.20 -4.81
C LEU A 144 36.40 -0.27 -5.23
N GLY A 145 36.21 -0.59 -6.52
CA GLY A 145 36.32 -1.94 -7.04
C GLY A 145 35.10 -2.82 -6.75
N ILE A 146 34.00 -2.26 -6.22
CA ILE A 146 32.75 -2.98 -6.04
C ILE A 146 32.07 -3.09 -7.41
N THR A 147 32.01 -4.31 -7.94
CA THR A 147 31.47 -4.55 -9.29
C THR A 147 29.95 -4.31 -9.32
N PRO A 148 29.44 -3.36 -10.12
CA PRO A 148 28.01 -3.14 -10.24
C PRO A 148 27.31 -4.35 -10.86
N THR A 149 26.06 -4.58 -10.47
CA THR A 149 25.24 -5.67 -11.04
C THR A 149 24.09 -5.15 -11.88
N VAL A 150 23.29 -6.04 -12.45
CA VAL A 150 22.07 -5.69 -13.19
C VAL A 150 21.19 -4.75 -12.35
N LYS A 151 20.93 -5.10 -11.08
CA LYS A 151 20.18 -4.25 -10.14
C LYS A 151 20.78 -2.85 -9.99
N SER A 152 22.10 -2.74 -9.87
CA SER A 152 22.79 -1.44 -9.71
C SER A 152 22.55 -0.53 -10.91
N HIS A 153 22.68 -1.06 -12.12
CA HIS A 153 22.43 -0.29 -13.35
C HIS A 153 20.95 0.03 -13.52
N MET A 154 20.03 -0.88 -13.16
CA MET A 154 18.58 -0.62 -13.22
C MET A 154 18.16 0.55 -12.32
N LEU A 155 18.75 0.68 -11.13
CA LEU A 155 18.46 1.79 -10.22
C LEU A 155 18.89 3.12 -10.84
N LEU A 156 20.09 3.18 -11.40
CA LEU A 156 20.59 4.36 -12.09
C LEU A 156 19.78 4.69 -13.36
N LEU A 157 19.40 3.66 -14.13
CA LEU A 157 18.55 3.78 -15.31
C LEU A 157 17.17 4.33 -14.93
N SER A 158 16.57 3.85 -13.84
CA SER A 158 15.29 4.33 -13.33
C SER A 158 15.36 5.82 -12.94
N ALA A 159 16.45 6.23 -12.27
CA ALA A 159 16.67 7.63 -11.90
C ALA A 159 16.71 8.55 -13.14
N TYR A 160 17.54 8.23 -14.14
CA TYR A 160 17.64 9.02 -15.37
C TYR A 160 16.41 8.92 -16.27
N SER A 161 15.72 7.77 -16.28
CA SER A 161 14.47 7.60 -17.03
C SER A 161 13.40 8.53 -16.48
N LYS A 162 13.26 8.65 -15.15
CA LYS A 162 12.33 9.62 -14.54
C LYS A 162 12.68 11.06 -14.90
N ALA A 163 13.96 11.41 -14.94
CA ALA A 163 14.46 12.72 -15.36
C ALA A 163 14.30 12.98 -16.88
N GLY A 164 13.97 11.98 -17.69
CA GLY A 164 13.84 12.12 -19.14
C GLY A 164 15.18 12.21 -19.88
N ASN A 165 16.30 11.85 -19.23
CA ASN A 165 17.63 11.92 -19.84
C ASN A 165 17.93 10.68 -20.69
N VAL A 166 17.52 10.74 -21.95
CA VAL A 166 17.68 9.64 -22.92
C VAL A 166 19.15 9.26 -23.13
N ALA A 167 20.03 10.24 -23.28
CA ALA A 167 21.45 9.98 -23.57
C ALA A 167 22.13 9.16 -22.45
N LYS A 168 21.87 9.52 -21.19
CA LYS A 168 22.38 8.75 -20.04
C LYS A 168 21.78 7.36 -19.97
N CYS A 169 20.48 7.21 -20.24
CA CYS A 169 19.84 5.89 -20.25
C CYS A 169 20.43 4.98 -21.35
N GLU A 170 20.65 5.51 -22.55
CA GLU A 170 21.30 4.78 -23.66
C GLU A 170 22.74 4.39 -23.29
N ASP A 171 23.50 5.28 -22.64
CA ASP A 171 24.86 4.97 -22.18
C ASP A 171 24.87 3.85 -21.12
N ILE A 172 23.96 3.88 -20.14
CA ILE A 172 23.82 2.83 -19.13
C ILE A 172 23.52 1.47 -19.77
N VAL A 173 22.59 1.42 -20.72
CA VAL A 173 22.26 0.17 -21.45
C VAL A 173 23.47 -0.33 -22.23
N ASN A 174 24.22 0.56 -22.89
CA ASN A 174 25.45 0.20 -23.59
C ASN A 174 26.54 -0.32 -22.63
N GLN A 175 26.67 0.26 -21.43
CA GLN A 175 27.60 -0.21 -20.40
C GLN A 175 27.24 -1.62 -19.92
N MET A 176 25.94 -1.90 -19.71
CA MET A 176 25.45 -3.24 -19.33
C MET A 176 25.81 -4.28 -20.40
N GLN A 177 25.54 -3.99 -21.67
CA GLN A 177 25.86 -4.89 -22.79
C GLN A 177 27.37 -5.14 -22.92
N LYS A 178 28.20 -4.09 -22.83
CA LYS A 178 29.68 -4.22 -22.88
C LYS A 178 30.22 -5.05 -21.72
N SER A 179 29.56 -5.00 -20.57
CA SER A 179 29.92 -5.79 -19.39
C SER A 179 29.41 -7.24 -19.45
N GLY A 180 28.76 -7.64 -20.55
CA GLY A 180 28.19 -8.97 -20.71
C GLY A 180 27.00 -9.26 -19.79
N LEU A 181 26.36 -8.20 -19.25
CA LEU A 181 25.15 -8.35 -18.46
C LEU A 181 23.95 -8.54 -19.40
N GLU A 182 23.22 -9.63 -19.22
CA GLU A 182 21.98 -9.85 -19.95
C GLU A 182 20.96 -8.77 -19.58
N LEU A 183 20.40 -8.13 -20.60
CA LEU A 183 19.31 -7.17 -20.40
C LEU A 183 18.04 -7.96 -20.11
N ASP A 184 17.36 -7.67 -19.02
CA ASP A 184 16.06 -8.25 -18.74
C ASP A 184 14.93 -7.44 -19.39
N THR A 185 13.72 -8.00 -19.37
CA THR A 185 12.50 -7.35 -19.87
C THR A 185 12.25 -6.00 -19.18
N PHE A 186 12.69 -5.83 -17.92
CA PHE A 186 12.50 -4.59 -17.17
C PHE A 186 13.33 -3.44 -17.73
N VAL A 187 14.60 -3.67 -18.08
CA VAL A 187 15.45 -2.66 -18.71
C VAL A 187 14.84 -2.20 -20.04
N ILE A 188 14.39 -3.15 -20.87
CA ILE A 188 13.75 -2.87 -22.16
C ILE A 188 12.46 -2.07 -21.96
N ASN A 189 11.59 -2.50 -21.04
CA ASN A 189 10.34 -1.81 -20.70
C ASN A 189 10.60 -0.37 -20.17
N SER A 190 11.68 -0.17 -19.42
CA SER A 190 12.10 1.15 -18.95
C SER A 190 12.49 2.09 -20.09
N MET A 191 13.19 1.57 -21.11
CA MET A 191 13.53 2.31 -22.33
C MET A 191 12.31 2.60 -23.21
N LEU A 192 11.43 1.62 -23.41
CA LEU A 192 10.16 1.81 -24.13
C LEU A 192 9.31 2.91 -23.49
N ASN A 193 9.14 2.86 -22.17
CA ASN A 193 8.39 3.87 -21.43
C ASN A 193 9.06 5.26 -21.48
N LEU A 194 10.40 5.33 -21.47
CA LEU A 194 11.13 6.59 -21.63
C LEU A 194 10.91 7.21 -23.01
N TYR A 195 11.18 6.46 -24.09
CA TYR A 195 11.00 6.96 -25.46
C TYR A 195 9.56 7.37 -25.72
N GLY A 196 8.60 6.56 -25.28
CA GLY A 196 7.18 6.85 -25.45
C GLY A 196 6.71 8.10 -24.71
N ARG A 197 7.14 8.30 -23.45
CA ARG A 197 6.80 9.51 -22.68
C ARG A 197 7.35 10.80 -23.31
N LEU A 198 8.50 10.70 -23.98
CA LEU A 198 9.13 11.84 -24.68
C LEU A 198 8.67 11.97 -26.15
N GLY A 199 7.74 11.12 -26.60
CA GLY A 199 7.21 11.14 -27.97
C GLY A 199 8.19 10.63 -29.03
N GLN A 200 9.31 10.00 -28.66
CA GLN A 200 10.28 9.40 -29.58
C GLN A 200 9.78 8.03 -30.08
N LEU A 201 8.64 8.02 -30.77
CA LEU A 201 7.92 6.80 -31.15
C LEU A 201 8.72 5.91 -32.12
N GLU A 202 9.53 6.49 -32.99
CA GLU A 202 10.40 5.75 -33.91
C GLU A 202 11.39 4.86 -33.13
N LYS A 203 12.13 5.44 -32.18
CA LYS A 203 13.04 4.68 -31.31
C LYS A 203 12.31 3.64 -30.46
N MET A 204 11.11 3.97 -29.97
CA MET A 204 10.28 3.02 -29.23
C MET A 204 9.92 1.80 -30.10
N GLU A 205 9.52 2.01 -31.36
CA GLU A 205 9.18 0.95 -32.31
C GLU A 205 10.41 0.11 -32.72
N GLU A 206 11.59 0.73 -32.84
CA GLU A 206 12.86 0.03 -33.04
C GLU A 206 13.17 -0.92 -31.88
N VAL A 207 13.04 -0.45 -30.64
CA VAL A 207 13.25 -1.28 -29.43
C VAL A 207 12.25 -2.42 -29.35
N LEU A 208 10.97 -2.16 -29.63
CA LEU A 208 9.93 -3.21 -29.65
C LEU A 208 10.24 -4.28 -30.70
N THR A 209 10.61 -3.86 -31.91
CA THR A 209 10.98 -4.76 -33.00
C THR A 209 12.21 -5.61 -32.64
N ALA A 210 13.21 -5.00 -32.00
CA ALA A 210 14.40 -5.70 -31.54
C ALA A 210 14.06 -6.72 -30.43
N MET A 211 13.12 -6.39 -29.54
CA MET A 211 12.63 -7.29 -28.51
C MET A 211 11.90 -8.50 -29.13
N GLU A 212 10.95 -8.27 -30.03
CA GLU A 212 10.16 -9.34 -30.67
C GLU A 212 10.99 -10.28 -31.56
N LYS A 213 12.08 -9.79 -32.17
CA LYS A 213 13.02 -10.61 -32.96
C LYS A 213 14.12 -11.26 -32.12
N GLY A 214 14.32 -10.76 -30.91
CA GLY A 214 15.36 -11.21 -30.00
C GLY A 214 14.95 -12.43 -29.16
N PRO A 215 15.81 -12.87 -28.24
CA PRO A 215 15.48 -13.92 -27.30
C PRO A 215 14.51 -13.47 -26.19
N TYR A 216 14.15 -12.19 -26.13
CA TYR A 216 13.37 -11.60 -25.04
C TYR A 216 11.88 -11.63 -25.35
N ALA A 217 11.11 -12.36 -24.55
CA ALA A 217 9.66 -12.40 -24.70
C ALA A 217 9.03 -11.10 -24.16
N ALA A 218 8.33 -10.37 -25.02
CA ALA A 218 7.43 -9.30 -24.60
C ALA A 218 6.33 -9.86 -23.70
N ASP A 219 6.12 -9.23 -22.55
CA ASP A 219 5.11 -9.63 -21.58
C ASP A 219 3.92 -8.67 -21.59
N ILE A 220 2.93 -8.93 -20.74
CA ILE A 220 1.75 -8.06 -20.63
C ILE A 220 2.14 -6.63 -20.22
N SER A 221 3.18 -6.47 -19.40
CA SER A 221 3.68 -5.16 -18.96
C SER A 221 4.23 -4.34 -20.13
N THR A 222 4.93 -4.98 -21.07
CA THR A 222 5.41 -4.36 -22.32
C THR A 222 4.25 -3.78 -23.12
N TYR A 223 3.18 -4.55 -23.34
CA TYR A 223 2.03 -4.07 -24.10
C TYR A 223 1.18 -3.04 -23.33
N ASN A 224 1.10 -3.14 -22.00
CA ASN A 224 0.47 -2.11 -21.16
C ASN A 224 1.14 -0.75 -21.35
N ILE A 225 2.48 -0.72 -21.40
CA ILE A 225 3.26 0.48 -21.70
C ILE A 225 2.89 1.05 -23.08
N LEU A 226 2.93 0.22 -24.12
CA LEU A 226 2.64 0.62 -25.49
C LEU A 226 1.21 1.14 -25.67
N ILE A 227 0.20 0.42 -25.16
CA ILE A 227 -1.22 0.80 -25.21
C ILE A 227 -1.42 2.16 -24.54
N ASN A 228 -0.86 2.37 -23.34
CA ASN A 228 -0.94 3.65 -22.66
C ASN A 228 -0.23 4.78 -23.43
N ILE A 229 0.94 4.53 -24.02
CA ILE A 229 1.68 5.55 -24.80
C ILE A 229 0.92 5.92 -26.08
N TYR A 230 0.55 4.94 -26.92
CA TYR A 230 -0.19 5.22 -28.15
C TYR A 230 -1.54 5.87 -27.87
N GLY A 231 -2.24 5.42 -26.82
CA GLY A 231 -3.48 6.04 -26.37
C GLY A 231 -3.31 7.50 -25.94
N ARG A 232 -2.25 7.82 -25.18
CA ARG A 232 -1.92 9.20 -24.79
C ARG A 232 -1.50 10.08 -25.96
N ALA A 233 -0.77 9.53 -26.91
CA ALA A 233 -0.30 10.23 -28.09
C ALA A 233 -1.39 10.35 -29.18
N GLY A 234 -2.52 9.68 -29.01
CA GLY A 234 -3.69 9.77 -29.89
C GLY A 234 -3.67 8.83 -31.10
N PHE A 235 -2.77 7.84 -31.12
CA PHE A 235 -2.69 6.79 -32.14
C PHE A 235 -3.64 5.63 -31.81
N PHE A 236 -4.95 5.89 -31.87
CA PHE A 236 -5.99 4.92 -31.45
C PHE A 236 -6.00 3.64 -32.28
N GLU A 237 -5.76 3.73 -33.60
CA GLU A 237 -5.71 2.55 -34.47
C GLU A 237 -4.61 1.58 -34.03
N LYS A 238 -3.37 2.08 -33.88
CA LYS A 238 -2.24 1.29 -33.36
C LYS A 238 -2.51 0.72 -31.96
N MET A 239 -3.13 1.51 -31.08
CA MET A 239 -3.48 1.07 -29.72
C MET A 239 -4.46 -0.12 -29.75
N GLU A 240 -5.52 -0.05 -30.57
CA GLU A 240 -6.51 -1.12 -30.72
C GLU A 240 -5.93 -2.35 -31.41
N GLU A 241 -5.09 -2.18 -32.43
CA GLU A 241 -4.36 -3.27 -33.09
C GLU A 241 -3.49 -4.04 -32.08
N LEU A 242 -2.73 -3.33 -31.24
CA LEU A 242 -1.92 -3.96 -30.19
C LEU A 242 -2.79 -4.73 -29.20
N PHE A 243 -3.89 -4.14 -28.73
CA PHE A 243 -4.82 -4.79 -27.81
C PHE A 243 -5.40 -6.08 -28.41
N GLN A 244 -5.84 -6.04 -29.68
CA GLN A 244 -6.38 -7.21 -30.38
C GLN A 244 -5.32 -8.28 -30.69
N SER A 245 -4.04 -7.91 -30.73
CA SER A 245 -2.93 -8.86 -30.93
C SER A 245 -2.55 -9.66 -29.68
N LEU A 246 -2.99 -9.27 -28.48
CA LEU A 246 -2.60 -9.93 -27.23
C LEU A 246 -2.95 -11.43 -27.18
N PRO A 247 -4.17 -11.86 -27.56
CA PRO A 247 -4.52 -13.29 -27.53
C PRO A 247 -3.67 -14.14 -28.47
N THR A 248 -3.28 -13.60 -29.65
CA THR A 248 -2.44 -14.35 -30.61
C THR A 248 -1.02 -14.54 -30.11
N LYS A 249 -0.60 -13.73 -29.14
CA LYS A 249 0.69 -13.81 -28.44
C LYS A 249 0.60 -14.61 -27.13
N ASN A 250 -0.52 -15.28 -26.86
CA ASN A 250 -0.81 -15.98 -25.59
C ASN A 250 -0.73 -15.08 -24.35
N LEU A 251 -1.02 -13.78 -24.50
CA LEU A 251 -1.06 -12.83 -23.39
C LEU A 251 -2.53 -12.51 -23.06
N LYS A 252 -2.89 -12.61 -21.78
CA LYS A 252 -4.23 -12.24 -21.30
C LYS A 252 -4.23 -10.78 -20.84
N PRO A 253 -5.11 -9.92 -21.35
CA PRO A 253 -5.29 -8.56 -20.84
C PRO A 253 -5.60 -8.56 -19.34
N ASP A 254 -4.87 -7.74 -18.58
CA ASP A 254 -5.06 -7.53 -17.15
C ASP A 254 -5.78 -6.19 -16.87
N VAL A 255 -6.04 -5.89 -15.60
CA VAL A 255 -6.73 -4.66 -15.18
C VAL A 255 -6.03 -3.41 -15.72
N VAL A 256 -4.69 -3.42 -15.76
CA VAL A 256 -3.88 -2.30 -16.25
C VAL A 256 -4.01 -2.15 -17.76
N THR A 257 -4.08 -3.26 -18.51
CA THR A 257 -4.31 -3.27 -19.96
C THR A 257 -5.63 -2.57 -20.30
N TRP A 258 -6.72 -3.02 -19.68
CA TRP A 258 -8.07 -2.48 -19.92
C TRP A 258 -8.18 -1.03 -19.46
N THR A 259 -7.65 -0.70 -18.27
CA THR A 259 -7.67 0.67 -17.74
C THR A 259 -6.88 1.63 -18.62
N SER A 260 -5.77 1.18 -19.22
CA SER A 260 -4.97 1.99 -20.15
C SER A 260 -5.73 2.28 -21.45
N ARG A 261 -6.37 1.27 -22.03
CA ARG A 261 -7.24 1.40 -23.21
C ARG A 261 -8.41 2.33 -22.93
N LEU A 262 -9.13 2.10 -21.82
CA LEU A 262 -10.23 2.94 -21.33
C LEU A 262 -9.78 4.40 -21.16
N GLY A 263 -8.60 4.61 -20.56
CA GLY A 263 -8.05 5.92 -20.28
C GLY A 263 -7.78 6.77 -21.51
N ALA A 264 -7.45 6.15 -22.64
CA ALA A 264 -7.28 6.85 -23.91
C ALA A 264 -8.58 7.49 -24.39
N TYR A 265 -9.70 6.76 -24.29
CA TYR A 265 -11.03 7.26 -24.70
C TYR A 265 -11.64 8.21 -23.65
N SER A 266 -11.36 7.98 -22.37
CA SER A 266 -11.81 8.84 -21.27
C SER A 266 -11.28 10.28 -21.41
N LYS A 267 -10.01 10.45 -21.78
CA LYS A 267 -9.41 11.77 -22.05
C LYS A 267 -10.08 12.54 -23.19
N LYS A 268 -10.72 11.83 -24.12
CA LYS A 268 -11.51 12.42 -25.21
C LYS A 268 -12.98 12.66 -24.84
N LYS A 269 -13.37 12.41 -23.59
CA LYS A 269 -14.76 12.50 -23.11
C LYS A 269 -15.72 11.62 -23.91
N LEU A 270 -15.23 10.48 -24.42
CA LEU A 270 -16.04 9.52 -25.19
C LEU A 270 -16.71 8.52 -24.25
N TYR A 271 -17.64 9.01 -23.42
CA TYR A 271 -18.30 8.23 -22.36
C TYR A 271 -18.89 6.90 -22.83
N LYS A 272 -19.67 6.89 -23.92
CA LYS A 272 -20.29 5.68 -24.46
C LYS A 272 -19.26 4.59 -24.80
N ARG A 273 -18.15 4.98 -25.43
CA ARG A 273 -17.07 4.05 -25.76
C ARG A 273 -16.37 3.53 -24.51
N CYS A 274 -16.25 4.37 -23.48
CA CYS A 274 -15.69 3.94 -22.20
C CYS A 274 -16.59 2.91 -21.51
N LEU A 275 -17.92 3.07 -21.57
CA LEU A 275 -18.87 2.06 -21.06
C LEU A 275 -18.77 0.73 -21.83
N GLU A 276 -18.71 0.77 -23.15
CA GLU A 276 -18.54 -0.45 -23.97
C GLU A 276 -17.26 -1.20 -23.58
N ILE A 277 -16.14 -0.49 -23.43
CA ILE A 277 -14.86 -1.10 -23.01
C ILE A 277 -14.93 -1.67 -21.59
N PHE A 278 -15.68 -1.01 -20.70
CA PHE A 278 -15.91 -1.47 -19.33
C PHE A 278 -16.72 -2.77 -19.30
N GLU A 279 -17.76 -2.88 -20.14
CA GLU A 279 -18.54 -4.11 -20.31
C GLU A 279 -17.69 -5.23 -20.94
N GLU A 280 -16.92 -4.93 -21.99
CA GLU A 280 -15.99 -5.89 -22.62
C GLU A 280 -14.96 -6.43 -21.61
N MET A 281 -14.49 -5.59 -20.68
CA MET A 281 -13.55 -5.97 -19.63
C MET A 281 -14.16 -7.00 -18.66
N ILE A 282 -15.41 -6.80 -18.26
CA ILE A 282 -16.15 -7.70 -17.36
C ILE A 282 -16.44 -9.03 -18.06
N ASP A 283 -16.89 -8.99 -19.31
CA ASP A 283 -17.18 -10.18 -20.11
C ASP A 283 -15.92 -11.05 -20.33
N ALA A 284 -14.75 -10.42 -20.38
CA ALA A 284 -13.45 -11.11 -20.43
C ALA A 284 -13.01 -11.72 -19.07
N GLY A 285 -13.82 -11.56 -18.02
CA GLY A 285 -13.53 -12.01 -16.66
C GLY A 285 -12.41 -11.24 -15.97
N CYS A 286 -12.20 -9.98 -16.35
CA CYS A 286 -11.25 -9.07 -15.72
C CYS A 286 -12.03 -8.03 -14.91
N TYR A 287 -11.90 -8.04 -13.59
CA TYR A 287 -12.71 -7.18 -12.73
C TYR A 287 -12.03 -5.84 -12.48
N PRO A 288 -12.78 -4.73 -12.55
CA PRO A 288 -12.23 -3.39 -12.47
C PRO A 288 -11.85 -3.02 -11.02
N ASP A 289 -10.85 -2.16 -10.87
CA ASP A 289 -10.38 -1.65 -9.59
C ASP A 289 -10.74 -0.16 -9.39
N GLY A 290 -10.36 0.42 -8.24
CA GLY A 290 -10.57 1.84 -7.97
C GLY A 290 -9.88 2.78 -8.99
N GLY A 291 -8.76 2.34 -9.58
CA GLY A 291 -8.09 3.06 -10.67
C GLY A 291 -8.95 3.11 -11.92
N THR A 292 -9.56 1.99 -12.29
CA THR A 292 -10.50 1.87 -13.41
C THR A 292 -11.70 2.79 -13.21
N ALA A 293 -12.25 2.83 -11.99
CA ALA A 293 -13.38 3.71 -11.63
C ALA A 293 -13.04 5.18 -11.83
N LYS A 294 -11.88 5.63 -11.32
CA LYS A 294 -11.42 7.00 -11.50
C LYS A 294 -11.28 7.39 -12.97
N VAL A 295 -10.80 6.47 -13.81
CA VAL A 295 -10.67 6.71 -15.25
C VAL A 295 -12.03 6.81 -15.93
N LEU A 296 -12.99 5.93 -15.61
CA LEU A 296 -14.33 5.97 -16.20
C LEU A 296 -15.09 7.22 -15.78
N LEU A 297 -15.04 7.59 -14.49
CA LEU A 297 -15.59 8.85 -13.97
C LEU A 297 -14.97 10.08 -14.67
N GLY A 298 -13.68 10.02 -15.00
CA GLY A 298 -13.02 11.04 -15.80
C GLY A 298 -13.65 11.29 -17.17
N ALA A 299 -14.38 10.32 -17.74
CA ALA A 299 -15.09 10.44 -19.01
C ALA A 299 -16.48 11.08 -18.87
N CYS A 300 -17.06 11.08 -17.67
CA CYS A 300 -18.38 11.63 -17.40
C CYS A 300 -18.41 13.15 -17.63
N SER A 301 -19.59 13.64 -18.03
CA SER A 301 -19.89 15.05 -18.25
C SER A 301 -21.18 15.50 -17.57
N SER A 302 -21.93 14.59 -16.94
CA SER A 302 -23.16 14.89 -16.19
C SER A 302 -23.25 14.04 -14.91
N GLU A 303 -24.06 14.49 -13.97
CA GLU A 303 -24.34 13.80 -12.71
C GLU A 303 -24.96 12.42 -12.94
N ASP A 304 -25.93 12.32 -13.85
CA ASP A 304 -26.53 11.03 -14.27
C ASP A 304 -25.49 9.99 -14.74
N GLN A 305 -24.44 10.43 -15.46
CA GLN A 305 -23.39 9.53 -15.93
C GLN A 305 -22.50 9.04 -14.80
N THR A 306 -22.23 9.91 -13.83
CA THR A 306 -21.49 9.58 -12.61
C THR A 306 -22.28 8.59 -11.75
N GLU A 307 -23.58 8.80 -11.59
CA GLU A 307 -24.46 7.85 -10.91
C GLU A 307 -24.49 6.49 -11.63
N GLN A 308 -24.64 6.49 -12.97
CA GLN A 308 -24.63 5.26 -13.75
C GLN A 308 -23.31 4.47 -13.59
N VAL A 309 -22.17 5.15 -13.57
CA VAL A 309 -20.86 4.54 -13.31
C VAL A 309 -20.81 3.98 -11.90
N ALA A 310 -21.24 4.75 -10.89
CA ALA A 310 -21.26 4.30 -9.50
C ALA A 310 -22.13 3.04 -9.32
N VAL A 311 -23.31 2.99 -9.96
CA VAL A 311 -24.18 1.81 -9.97
C VAL A 311 -23.54 0.64 -10.70
N GLY A 312 -22.91 0.85 -11.85
CA GLY A 312 -22.21 -0.18 -12.61
C GLY A 312 -21.07 -0.85 -11.82
N PHE A 313 -20.26 -0.05 -11.12
CA PHE A 313 -19.22 -0.57 -10.23
C PHE A 313 -19.81 -1.28 -9.02
N LYS A 314 -20.87 -0.74 -8.39
CA LYS A 314 -21.61 -1.45 -7.34
C LYS A 314 -22.09 -2.83 -7.81
N GLY A 315 -22.57 -2.94 -9.05
CA GLY A 315 -22.97 -4.20 -9.68
C GLY A 315 -21.82 -5.19 -9.94
N CYS A 316 -20.60 -4.69 -10.19
CA CYS A 316 -19.40 -5.51 -10.39
C CYS A 316 -18.81 -6.05 -9.09
N PHE A 317 -19.01 -5.31 -7.98
CA PHE A 317 -18.60 -5.71 -6.63
C PHE A 317 -19.70 -6.46 -5.87
N LEU A 318 -20.87 -6.72 -6.50
CA LEU A 318 -21.82 -7.67 -5.94
C LEU A 318 -21.14 -9.04 -5.89
N PRO A 319 -20.96 -9.63 -4.70
CA PRO A 319 -20.58 -11.02 -4.64
C PRO A 319 -21.73 -11.83 -5.24
N GLN A 320 -21.45 -12.93 -5.94
CA GLN A 320 -22.45 -14.01 -6.09
C GLN A 320 -22.75 -14.71 -4.75
N ASN A 321 -22.58 -14.01 -3.62
CA ASN A 321 -22.73 -14.49 -2.26
C ASN A 321 -23.47 -13.42 -1.42
N PRO A 322 -24.61 -13.71 -0.78
CA PRO A 322 -25.57 -12.69 -0.32
C PRO A 322 -25.19 -11.93 0.97
N SER A 323 -23.92 -11.86 1.38
CA SER A 323 -23.55 -11.48 2.75
C SER A 323 -22.39 -10.50 2.90
N ASP A 324 -22.16 -9.60 1.94
CA ASP A 324 -21.23 -8.46 2.15
C ASP A 324 -21.62 -7.27 1.23
N PRO A 325 -22.20 -6.17 1.77
CA PRO A 325 -22.57 -5.00 0.99
C PRO A 325 -21.64 -3.81 1.29
N ARG A 326 -20.84 -3.36 0.32
CA ARG A 326 -20.14 -2.07 0.43
C ARG A 326 -20.41 -1.14 -0.75
N GLY A 327 -20.90 0.05 -0.41
CA GLY A 327 -21.11 1.17 -1.33
C GLY A 327 -21.80 2.37 -0.67
N PHE A 328 -20.99 3.28 -0.10
CA PHE A 328 -21.31 4.54 0.60
C PHE A 328 -22.09 4.40 1.91
N ALA A 329 -21.50 4.94 3.00
CA ALA A 329 -22.05 5.19 4.34
C ALA A 329 -23.36 4.42 4.60
N SER A 330 -23.23 3.11 4.85
CA SER A 330 -24.39 2.27 5.10
C SER A 330 -24.97 2.56 6.48
N VAL A 331 -25.76 3.64 6.59
CA VAL A 331 -26.49 3.92 7.83
C VAL A 331 -27.53 2.81 8.02
N VAL A 332 -27.30 1.99 9.05
CA VAL A 332 -28.12 0.84 9.42
C VAL A 332 -29.36 1.32 10.19
N LYS A 333 -30.54 0.97 9.71
CA LYS A 333 -31.83 1.49 10.22
C LYS A 333 -32.13 1.19 11.69
N ASP A 334 -31.62 0.06 12.21
CA ASP A 334 -31.95 -0.43 13.55
C ASP A 334 -30.90 -0.08 14.62
N LEU A 335 -29.98 0.83 14.31
CA LEU A 335 -28.95 1.30 15.23
C LEU A 335 -29.24 2.72 15.75
N LYS A 336 -28.53 3.09 16.82
CA LYS A 336 -28.46 4.46 17.31
C LYS A 336 -27.04 5.00 17.13
N TYR A 337 -26.92 6.30 16.96
CA TYR A 337 -25.66 6.94 16.57
C TYR A 337 -25.32 8.13 17.46
N ALA A 338 -24.04 8.27 17.81
CA ALA A 338 -23.49 9.45 18.46
C ALA A 338 -23.07 10.50 17.41
N ASP A 339 -22.95 11.76 17.85
CA ASP A 339 -22.37 12.85 17.06
C ASP A 339 -20.86 12.67 16.85
N SER A 340 -20.18 11.88 17.69
CA SER A 340 -18.81 11.41 17.50
C SER A 340 -18.67 10.20 16.55
N HIS A 341 -19.73 9.83 15.84
CA HIS A 341 -19.77 8.76 14.83
C HIS A 341 -19.57 7.31 15.31
N GLU A 342 -19.82 7.00 16.58
CA GLU A 342 -20.04 5.63 17.05
C GLU A 342 -21.49 5.19 16.88
N TRP A 343 -21.69 3.90 16.60
CA TRP A 343 -22.99 3.26 16.59
C TRP A 343 -23.19 2.39 17.82
N VAL A 344 -24.44 2.26 18.26
CA VAL A 344 -24.85 1.35 19.33
C VAL A 344 -26.06 0.51 18.93
N LYS A 345 -25.95 -0.80 19.16
CA LYS A 345 -27.05 -1.77 19.05
C LYS A 345 -27.48 -2.19 20.45
N VAL A 346 -28.71 -1.88 20.83
CA VAL A 346 -29.24 -2.24 22.16
C VAL A 346 -29.98 -3.58 22.10
N ASP A 347 -29.59 -4.49 22.98
CA ASP A 347 -30.28 -5.76 23.22
C ASP A 347 -30.53 -5.93 24.73
N GLY A 348 -31.80 -5.73 25.13
CA GLY A 348 -32.21 -5.74 26.53
C GLY A 348 -31.49 -4.67 27.37
N ASN A 349 -30.68 -5.11 28.34
CA ASN A 349 -29.86 -4.24 29.20
C ASN A 349 -28.40 -4.14 28.73
N SER A 350 -28.09 -4.64 27.54
CA SER A 350 -26.75 -4.62 26.96
C SER A 350 -26.72 -3.79 25.68
N ALA A 351 -25.57 -3.19 25.41
CA ALA A 351 -25.29 -2.39 24.22
C ALA A 351 -24.02 -2.91 23.56
N THR A 352 -24.07 -3.18 22.25
CA THR A 352 -22.87 -3.41 21.43
C THR A 352 -22.48 -2.10 20.75
N VAL A 353 -21.21 -1.73 20.82
CA VAL A 353 -20.69 -0.44 20.33
C VAL A 353 -19.60 -0.68 19.29
N GLY A 354 -19.59 0.12 18.23
CA GLY A 354 -18.52 0.19 17.24
C GLY A 354 -18.45 1.57 16.58
N ILE A 355 -17.52 1.76 15.64
CA ILE A 355 -17.45 2.99 14.85
C ILE A 355 -18.17 2.81 13.51
N THR A 356 -18.69 3.91 12.97
CA THR A 356 -19.43 3.89 11.71
C THR A 356 -18.54 3.79 10.48
N ASP A 357 -19.15 3.42 9.35
CA ASP A 357 -18.53 3.46 8.02
C ASP A 357 -18.01 4.86 7.67
N HIS A 358 -18.77 5.90 8.04
CA HIS A 358 -18.37 7.30 7.86
C HIS A 358 -17.09 7.63 8.66
N ALA A 359 -16.99 7.19 9.92
CA ALA A 359 -15.80 7.40 10.74
C ALA A 359 -14.58 6.67 10.18
N GLN A 360 -14.71 5.39 9.81
CA GLN A 360 -13.58 4.60 9.32
C GLN A 360 -13.05 5.12 7.98
N ASP A 361 -13.90 5.61 7.08
CA ASP A 361 -13.48 6.17 5.79
C ASP A 361 -12.55 7.40 5.97
N HIS A 362 -12.84 8.23 6.97
CA HIS A 362 -12.02 9.38 7.33
C HIS A 362 -10.68 8.97 7.94
N LEU A 363 -10.64 7.89 8.72
CA LEU A 363 -9.42 7.31 9.31
C LEU A 363 -8.54 6.63 8.25
N GLY A 364 -9.12 6.06 7.18
CA GLY A 364 -8.38 5.21 6.25
C GLY A 364 -8.07 3.83 6.85
N ASP A 365 -7.07 3.12 6.32
CA ASP A 365 -6.76 1.76 6.76
C ASP A 365 -6.41 1.70 8.26
N VAL A 366 -7.25 1.04 9.04
CA VAL A 366 -7.10 0.83 10.47
C VAL A 366 -6.07 -0.27 10.72
N VAL A 367 -5.02 0.09 11.44
CA VAL A 367 -3.86 -0.78 11.68
C VAL A 367 -3.79 -1.27 13.11
N TYR A 368 -4.47 -0.60 14.05
CA TYR A 368 -4.52 -0.99 15.44
C TYR A 368 -5.77 -0.42 16.15
N VAL A 369 -6.30 -1.17 17.12
CA VAL A 369 -7.42 -0.76 17.95
C VAL A 369 -7.05 -1.01 19.41
N GLU A 370 -7.02 0.04 20.22
CA GLU A 370 -6.85 -0.02 21.67
C GLU A 370 -8.18 -0.36 22.32
N LEU A 371 -8.26 -1.53 22.96
CA LEU A 371 -9.45 -2.04 23.63
C LEU A 371 -9.34 -1.86 25.15
N PRO A 372 -10.44 -1.50 25.85
CA PRO A 372 -10.46 -1.43 27.30
C PRO A 372 -10.42 -2.84 27.93
N GLU A 373 -10.16 -2.91 29.23
CA GLU A 373 -10.29 -4.17 29.97
C GLU A 373 -11.76 -4.55 30.21
N VAL A 374 -12.08 -5.84 30.08
CA VAL A 374 -13.39 -6.36 30.50
C VAL A 374 -13.58 -6.08 31.99
N GLY A 375 -14.68 -5.39 32.31
CA GLY A 375 -15.02 -4.93 33.65
C GLY A 375 -14.73 -3.45 33.91
N ALA A 376 -14.08 -2.74 32.98
CA ALA A 376 -13.92 -1.30 33.04
C ALA A 376 -15.27 -0.57 33.05
N ALA A 377 -15.34 0.55 33.76
CA ALA A 377 -16.49 1.45 33.72
C ALA A 377 -16.33 2.44 32.57
N VAL A 378 -17.38 2.63 31.78
CA VAL A 378 -17.45 3.62 30.71
C VAL A 378 -18.58 4.61 31.00
N LYS A 379 -18.44 5.85 30.52
CA LYS A 379 -19.43 6.92 30.66
C LYS A 379 -19.77 7.51 29.29
N GLN A 380 -21.03 7.88 29.10
CA GLN A 380 -21.49 8.50 27.87
C GLN A 380 -20.65 9.75 27.53
N GLY A 381 -20.07 9.77 26.33
CA GLY A 381 -19.24 10.87 25.82
C GLY A 381 -17.79 10.89 26.32
N GLU A 382 -17.37 9.94 27.16
CA GLU A 382 -15.96 9.79 27.55
C GLU A 382 -15.26 8.73 26.67
N GLY A 383 -13.97 8.97 26.39
CA GLY A 383 -13.14 8.06 25.62
C GLY A 383 -12.86 6.77 26.41
N PHE A 384 -12.96 5.62 25.74
CA PHE A 384 -12.69 4.31 26.35
C PHE A 384 -11.60 3.50 25.63
N GLY A 385 -11.17 3.96 24.46
CA GLY A 385 -10.16 3.32 23.63
C GLY A 385 -9.78 4.25 22.49
N ALA A 386 -8.97 3.77 21.56
CA ALA A 386 -8.52 4.53 20.41
C ALA A 386 -8.36 3.63 19.17
N VAL A 387 -8.54 4.21 17.99
CA VAL A 387 -8.22 3.59 16.71
C VAL A 387 -7.00 4.28 16.11
N GLU A 388 -5.99 3.51 15.74
CA GLU A 388 -4.85 3.98 14.97
C GLU A 388 -4.98 3.48 13.52
N SER A 389 -4.84 4.43 12.60
CA SER A 389 -4.95 4.22 11.17
C SER A 389 -3.74 4.80 10.46
N VAL A 390 -3.63 4.53 9.16
CA VAL A 390 -2.56 5.11 8.32
C VAL A 390 -2.63 6.64 8.20
N LYS A 391 -3.76 7.28 8.55
CA LYS A 391 -3.90 8.74 8.50
C LYS A 391 -3.82 9.43 9.86
N ALA A 392 -4.36 8.81 10.91
CA ALA A 392 -4.50 9.42 12.23
C ALA A 392 -4.72 8.40 13.35
N THR A 393 -4.50 8.84 14.58
CA THR A 393 -5.02 8.20 15.81
C THR A 393 -6.23 8.98 16.28
N SER A 394 -7.35 8.30 16.54
CA SER A 394 -8.58 8.91 17.06
C SER A 394 -9.06 8.15 18.28
N ASP A 395 -9.46 8.89 19.32
CA ASP A 395 -10.16 8.33 20.47
C ASP A 395 -11.53 7.78 20.04
N ILE A 396 -12.00 6.75 20.73
CA ILE A 396 -13.35 6.18 20.61
C ILE A 396 -14.13 6.52 21.87
N TYR A 397 -15.30 7.12 21.68
CA TYR A 397 -16.15 7.59 22.78
C TYR A 397 -17.31 6.64 23.03
N SER A 398 -17.68 6.44 24.30
CA SER A 398 -18.79 5.54 24.64
C SER A 398 -20.13 6.24 24.40
N PRO A 399 -21.06 5.70 23.60
CA PRO A 399 -22.40 6.28 23.43
C PRO A 399 -23.30 6.12 24.66
N VAL A 400 -22.93 5.22 25.59
CA VAL A 400 -23.70 4.86 26.78
C VAL A 400 -22.80 4.68 28.00
N SER A 401 -23.33 4.96 29.18
CA SER A 401 -22.70 4.69 30.46
C SER A 401 -22.96 3.24 30.90
N GLY A 402 -21.95 2.61 31.52
CA GLY A 402 -22.09 1.23 31.96
C GLY A 402 -20.78 0.54 32.29
N LYS A 403 -20.81 -0.79 32.28
CA LYS A 403 -19.65 -1.64 32.52
C LYS A 403 -19.36 -2.49 31.28
N VAL A 404 -18.10 -2.51 30.84
CA VAL A 404 -17.66 -3.36 29.73
C VAL A 404 -17.79 -4.82 30.15
N ILE A 405 -18.59 -5.60 29.41
CA ILE A 405 -18.81 -7.03 29.66
C ILE A 405 -18.10 -7.92 28.65
N GLU A 406 -17.75 -7.37 27.48
CA GLU A 406 -17.06 -8.08 26.40
C GLU A 406 -16.29 -7.08 25.54
N VAL A 407 -15.15 -7.51 25.00
CA VAL A 407 -14.40 -6.76 23.99
C VAL A 407 -14.12 -7.67 22.80
N ASN A 408 -14.03 -7.08 21.60
CA ASN A 408 -13.76 -7.85 20.40
C ASN A 408 -12.26 -8.15 20.27
N GLU A 409 -11.82 -9.26 20.87
CA GLU A 409 -10.41 -9.67 20.81
C GLU A 409 -9.90 -9.93 19.38
N GLU A 410 -10.80 -10.15 18.41
CA GLU A 410 -10.44 -10.38 17.01
C GLU A 410 -9.79 -9.16 16.37
N LEU A 411 -10.19 -7.95 16.79
CA LEU A 411 -9.58 -6.69 16.33
C LEU A 411 -8.09 -6.59 16.68
N GLY A 412 -7.63 -7.31 17.71
CA GLY A 412 -6.21 -7.38 18.06
C GLY A 412 -5.35 -8.16 17.06
N ASN A 413 -5.97 -8.94 16.17
CA ASN A 413 -5.30 -9.69 15.10
C ASN A 413 -5.70 -9.21 13.69
N SER A 414 -6.92 -8.70 13.55
CA SER A 414 -7.50 -8.22 12.30
C SER A 414 -8.17 -6.85 12.49
N PRO A 415 -7.39 -5.80 12.76
CA PRO A 415 -7.92 -4.44 12.99
C PRO A 415 -8.67 -3.88 11.77
N GLY A 416 -8.30 -4.33 10.56
CA GLY A 416 -8.99 -3.97 9.32
C GLY A 416 -10.45 -4.42 9.23
N LEU A 417 -10.95 -5.25 10.16
CA LEU A 417 -12.39 -5.53 10.29
C LEU A 417 -13.21 -4.26 10.57
N VAL A 418 -12.60 -3.27 11.22
CA VAL A 418 -13.20 -1.94 11.39
C VAL A 418 -13.47 -1.26 10.04
N ASN A 419 -12.61 -1.45 9.03
CA ASN A 419 -12.83 -0.93 7.69
C ASN A 419 -13.72 -1.86 6.84
N SER A 420 -13.53 -3.18 6.93
CA SER A 420 -14.18 -4.13 6.01
C SER A 420 -15.59 -4.53 6.44
N SER A 421 -15.90 -4.48 7.75
CA SER A 421 -17.15 -4.98 8.33
C SER A 421 -17.57 -4.14 9.58
N PRO A 422 -17.65 -2.80 9.51
CA PRO A 422 -17.82 -1.92 10.68
C PRO A 422 -19.07 -2.20 11.52
N TYR A 423 -20.15 -2.73 10.92
CA TYR A 423 -21.43 -2.97 11.59
C TYR A 423 -21.68 -4.43 11.97
N GLU A 424 -20.81 -5.35 11.56
CA GLU A 424 -20.92 -6.78 11.88
C GLU A 424 -19.70 -7.23 12.67
N ASP A 425 -18.57 -7.50 12.01
CA ASP A 425 -17.38 -8.07 12.66
C ASP A 425 -16.47 -7.00 13.31
N GLY A 426 -16.67 -5.73 12.96
CA GLY A 426 -15.91 -4.57 13.42
C GLY A 426 -16.41 -3.92 14.73
N TRP A 427 -17.32 -4.57 15.46
CA TRP A 427 -17.75 -4.10 16.79
C TRP A 427 -16.57 -4.10 17.77
N ILE A 428 -16.59 -3.21 18.78
CA ILE A 428 -15.42 -2.94 19.64
C ILE A 428 -15.67 -3.45 21.06
N ILE A 429 -16.77 -3.01 21.69
CA ILE A 429 -17.13 -3.41 23.06
C ILE A 429 -18.60 -3.78 23.19
N LYS A 430 -18.92 -4.60 24.19
CA LYS A 430 -20.27 -4.71 24.74
C LYS A 430 -20.31 -4.16 26.15
N VAL A 431 -21.36 -3.40 26.44
CA VAL A 431 -21.55 -2.67 27.70
C VAL A 431 -22.87 -3.11 28.34
N GLU A 432 -22.83 -3.46 29.62
CA GLU A 432 -24.04 -3.53 30.44
C GLU A 432 -24.45 -2.11 30.84
N ILE A 433 -25.60 -1.66 30.33
CA ILE A 433 -26.04 -0.26 30.41
C ILE A 433 -26.45 0.07 31.85
N SER A 434 -25.94 1.18 32.39
CA SER A 434 -26.31 1.67 33.72
C SER A 434 -27.43 2.72 33.69
N ASP A 435 -27.60 3.44 32.58
CA ASP A 435 -28.68 4.40 32.36
C ASP A 435 -29.30 4.27 30.96
N SER A 436 -30.44 3.57 30.86
CA SER A 436 -31.16 3.38 29.60
C SER A 436 -31.76 4.67 29.00
N SER A 437 -31.85 5.77 29.77
CA SER A 437 -32.36 7.05 29.27
C SER A 437 -31.37 7.74 28.32
N GLU A 438 -30.08 7.42 28.40
CA GLU A 438 -29.02 7.96 27.56
C GLU A 438 -29.18 7.57 26.09
N VAL A 439 -29.67 6.35 25.82
CA VAL A 439 -29.92 5.85 24.45
C VAL A 439 -30.94 6.72 23.72
N LYS A 440 -31.88 7.36 24.43
CA LYS A 440 -32.89 8.25 23.83
C LYS A 440 -32.30 9.57 23.34
N LYS A 441 -31.10 9.94 23.78
CA LYS A 441 -30.40 11.15 23.34
C LYS A 441 -29.68 10.94 22.01
N LEU A 442 -29.40 9.69 21.64
CA LEU A 442 -28.69 9.33 20.42
C LEU A 442 -29.59 9.48 19.18
N MET A 443 -28.96 9.71 18.04
CA MET A 443 -29.63 9.86 16.75
C MET A 443 -30.15 8.50 16.27
N ASP A 444 -31.30 8.51 15.61
CA ASP A 444 -31.74 7.40 14.76
C ASP A 444 -31.06 7.48 13.39
N SER A 445 -31.21 6.44 12.57
CA SER A 445 -30.61 6.38 11.24
C SER A 445 -30.98 7.56 10.35
N GLU A 446 -32.24 8.03 10.38
CA GLU A 446 -32.68 9.14 9.52
C GLU A 446 -32.04 10.47 9.92
N LYS A 447 -31.91 10.73 11.22
CA LYS A 447 -31.22 11.92 11.74
C LYS A 447 -29.71 11.85 11.49
N TYR A 448 -29.12 10.67 11.67
CA TYR A 448 -27.68 10.50 11.46
C TYR A 448 -27.28 10.65 9.99
N THR A 449 -28.10 10.15 9.05
CA THR A 449 -27.87 10.38 7.62
C THR A 449 -27.82 11.88 7.29
N LYS A 450 -28.78 12.67 7.79
CA LYS A 450 -28.79 14.13 7.59
C LYS A 450 -27.59 14.82 8.25
N PHE A 451 -27.19 14.35 9.42
CA PHE A 451 -26.02 14.88 10.13
C PHE A 451 -24.74 14.70 9.29
N CYS A 452 -24.50 13.50 8.75
CA CYS A 452 -23.36 13.25 7.86
C CYS A 452 -23.42 14.09 6.57
N GLU A 453 -24.61 14.23 5.95
CA GLU A 453 -24.80 15.07 4.76
C GLU A 453 -24.45 16.55 5.02
N GLU A 454 -24.73 17.06 6.22
CA GLU A 454 -24.41 18.44 6.62
C GLU A 454 -22.93 18.62 6.92
N GLU A 455 -22.25 17.64 7.52
CA GLU A 455 -20.80 17.69 7.78
C GLU A 455 -19.97 17.59 6.50
N ASP A 456 -20.32 16.70 5.57
CA ASP A 456 -19.61 16.52 4.29
C ASP A 456 -19.76 17.74 3.34
N ALA A 457 -20.74 18.61 3.61
CA ALA A 457 -20.98 19.83 2.84
C ALA A 457 -20.07 21.01 3.24
N HIS A 458 -19.31 20.89 4.34
CA HIS A 458 -18.40 21.92 4.88
C HIS A 458 -16.94 21.50 4.75
#